data_AF-A0A8T2VNH0-F1
#
_entry.id   AF-A0A8T2VNH0-F1
#
_cell.length_a   1.000
_cell.length_b   1.000
_cell.length_c   1.000
_cell.angle_alpha   90.00
_cell.angle_beta   90.00
_cell.angle_gamma   90.00
#
_symmetry.space_group_name_H-M   'P 1'
#
loop_
_entity.id
_entity.type
_entity.pdbx_description
1 polymer ?
#
loop_
_entity_poly.entity_id
_entity_poly.type
_entity_poly.pdbx_seq_one_letter_code
_entity_poly.pdbx_strand_id
1 'polypeptide(L)'
;MRTYGYQIVQTLIIDIVPDERVKKAMNEINAAARLRVATNEKAEAEKILQVKRAEADAEAKYLSGQGIARQRQAIVDGLRESVLGFSHDVPGTSPKDVMDMVMLTQYFDTLKDIGAHSKSSTVFVPHGPGAVSEIAEQIRNGWLQGAAGSSDLR
;
A
#
# COMPACT_ATOMS: atom_id res chain seq x y z
N MET A 1 25.58 15.93 74.78
CA MET A 1 26.88 15.70 75.47
C MET A 1 27.55 17.06 75.68
N ARG A 2 27.57 17.57 76.92
CA ARG A 2 28.28 18.82 77.30
C ARG A 2 28.91 18.65 78.69
N THR A 3 29.73 17.62 78.85
CA THR A 3 30.49 17.39 80.10
C THR A 3 31.99 17.63 79.91
N TYR A 4 32.48 17.65 78.66
CA TYR A 4 33.88 17.97 78.32
C TYR A 4 33.93 18.76 77.01
N GLY A 5 34.00 20.10 77.09
CA GLY A 5 34.57 21.08 76.14
C GLY A 5 34.37 21.02 74.61
N TYR A 6 33.77 20.00 74.01
CA TYR A 6 33.74 19.79 72.56
C TYR A 6 32.31 19.65 72.02
N GLN A 7 32.08 20.20 70.82
CA GLN A 7 30.82 20.09 70.08
C GLN A 7 31.10 19.42 68.74
N ILE A 8 30.58 18.21 68.54
CA ILE A 8 30.64 17.51 67.26
C ILE A 8 29.62 18.18 66.33
N VAL A 9 30.09 18.84 65.27
CA VAL A 9 29.24 19.57 64.30
C VAL A 9 28.63 18.62 63.28
N GLN A 10 29.43 17.67 62.78
CA GLN A 10 29.00 16.65 61.84
C GLN A 10 29.95 15.46 61.92
N THR A 11 29.41 14.25 61.81
CA THR A 11 30.19 13.01 61.70
C THR A 11 29.93 12.42 60.32
N LEU A 12 30.96 12.30 59.48
CA LEU A 12 30.85 11.67 58.17
C LEU A 12 31.12 10.17 58.31
N ILE A 13 30.18 9.36 57.86
CA ILE A 13 30.38 7.92 57.72
C ILE A 13 31.29 7.71 56.50
N ILE A 14 32.47 7.15 56.74
CA ILE A 14 33.52 6.95 55.73
C ILE A 14 33.36 5.65 54.94
N ASP A 15 32.83 4.59 55.56
CA ASP A 15 32.57 3.33 54.87
C ASP A 15 31.51 2.48 55.59
N ILE A 16 30.68 1.78 54.81
CA ILE A 16 29.76 0.73 55.27
C ILE A 16 29.96 -0.45 54.32
N VAL A 17 30.45 -1.57 54.87
CA VAL A 17 30.66 -2.81 54.13
C VAL A 17 29.55 -3.79 54.51
N PRO A 18 28.46 -3.88 53.73
CA PRO A 18 27.46 -4.93 53.92
C PRO A 18 28.03 -6.29 53.49
N ASP A 19 27.41 -7.35 54.00
CA ASP A 19 27.73 -8.73 53.66
C ASP A 19 27.72 -8.95 52.13
N GLU A 20 28.66 -9.77 51.63
CA GLU A 20 28.79 -10.05 50.19
C GLU A 20 27.50 -10.59 49.57
N ARG A 21 26.73 -11.41 50.32
CA ARG A 21 25.46 -11.95 49.84
C ARG A 21 24.44 -10.84 49.63
N VAL A 22 24.41 -9.84 50.50
CA VAL A 22 23.51 -8.69 50.40
C VAL A 22 23.91 -7.79 49.24
N LYS A 23 25.22 -7.51 49.06
CA LYS A 23 25.72 -6.74 47.91
C LYS A 23 25.34 -7.39 46.58
N LYS A 24 25.55 -8.70 46.47
CA LYS A 24 25.24 -9.45 45.24
C LYS A 24 23.74 -9.44 44.96
N ALA A 25 22.90 -9.72 45.97
CA ALA A 25 21.45 -9.68 45.83
C ALA A 25 20.93 -8.28 45.44
N MET A 26 21.45 -7.22 46.06
CA MET A 26 21.09 -5.84 45.68
C MET A 26 21.48 -5.51 44.24
N ASN A 27 22.67 -5.91 43.79
CA ASN A 27 23.10 -5.69 42.42
C ASN A 27 22.25 -6.45 41.42
N GLU A 28 21.89 -7.70 41.71
CA GLU A 28 21.00 -8.50 40.86
C GLU A 28 19.59 -7.89 40.78
N ILE A 29 19.02 -7.42 41.90
CA ILE A 29 17.72 -6.73 41.92
C ILE A 29 17.77 -5.46 41.08
N ASN A 30 18.81 -4.65 41.23
CA ASN A 30 18.96 -3.41 40.46
C ASN A 30 19.18 -3.69 38.97
N ALA A 31 19.97 -4.69 38.63
CA ALA A 31 20.19 -5.12 37.25
C ALA A 31 18.87 -5.62 36.63
N ALA A 32 18.11 -6.47 37.33
CA ALA A 32 16.83 -6.96 36.87
C ALA A 32 15.79 -5.84 36.71
N ALA A 33 15.74 -4.89 37.64
CA ALA A 33 14.85 -3.74 37.56
C ALA A 33 15.17 -2.87 36.33
N ARG A 34 16.46 -2.57 36.09
CA ARG A 34 16.91 -1.83 34.90
C ARG A 34 16.61 -2.59 33.62
N LEU A 35 16.87 -3.90 33.60
CA LEU A 35 16.60 -4.75 32.45
C LEU A 35 15.11 -4.78 32.13
N ARG A 36 14.24 -4.89 33.14
CA ARG A 36 12.78 -4.87 32.95
C ARG A 36 12.31 -3.57 32.31
N VAL A 37 12.81 -2.43 32.78
CA VAL A 37 12.48 -1.12 32.19
C VAL A 37 12.95 -1.05 30.74
N ALA A 38 14.19 -1.43 30.47
CA ALA A 38 14.74 -1.43 29.11
C ALA A 38 13.98 -2.38 28.16
N THR A 39 13.56 -3.55 28.63
CA THR A 39 12.78 -4.51 27.83
C THR A 39 11.38 -3.97 27.54
N ASN A 40 10.72 -3.33 28.51
CA ASN A 40 9.41 -2.71 28.31
C ASN A 40 9.49 -1.57 27.28
N GLU A 41 10.49 -0.70 27.40
CA GLU A 41 10.71 0.39 26.44
C GLU A 41 11.00 -0.14 25.03
N LYS A 42 11.81 -1.21 24.91
CA LYS A 42 12.07 -1.86 23.63
C LYS A 42 10.81 -2.46 23.01
N ALA A 43 10.00 -3.18 23.81
CA ALA A 43 8.76 -3.78 23.34
C ALA A 43 7.75 -2.72 22.88
N GLU A 44 7.68 -1.59 23.58
CA GLU A 44 6.83 -0.47 23.20
C GLU A 44 7.32 0.21 21.91
N ALA A 45 8.63 0.39 21.76
CA ALA A 45 9.22 0.90 20.53
C ALA A 45 8.95 -0.02 19.32
N GLU A 46 9.07 -1.34 19.49
CA GLU A 46 8.76 -2.32 18.44
C GLU A 46 7.28 -2.27 18.05
N LYS A 47 6.38 -2.17 19.04
CA LYS A 47 4.94 -2.02 18.80
C LYS A 47 4.65 -0.76 17.98
N ILE A 48 5.22 0.38 18.36
CA ILE A 48 5.06 1.65 17.65
C ILE A 48 5.56 1.52 16.21
N LEU A 49 6.75 0.94 16.02
CA LEU A 49 7.33 0.73 14.68
C LEU A 49 6.42 -0.14 13.81
N GLN A 50 5.86 -1.22 14.35
CA GLN A 50 4.99 -2.13 13.61
C GLN A 50 3.65 -1.48 13.24
N VAL A 51 3.02 -0.76 14.18
CA VAL A 51 1.78 -0.03 13.93
C VAL A 51 2.01 1.05 12.87
N LYS A 52 3.09 1.83 12.98
CA LYS A 52 3.42 2.88 12.01
C LYS A 52 3.69 2.35 10.62
N ARG A 53 4.34 1.19 10.50
CA ARG A 53 4.50 0.50 9.20
C ARG A 53 3.15 0.07 8.63
N ALA A 54 2.28 -0.53 9.44
CA ALA A 54 0.96 -0.95 8.99
C ALA A 54 0.07 0.24 8.56
N GLU A 55 0.12 1.35 9.30
CA GLU A 55 -0.56 2.60 8.94
C GLU A 55 -0.04 3.15 7.60
N ALA A 56 1.29 3.21 7.43
CA ALA A 56 1.90 3.68 6.18
C ALA A 56 1.53 2.79 4.98
N ASP A 57 1.53 1.46 5.15
CA ASP A 57 1.14 0.53 4.09
C ASP A 57 -0.34 0.68 3.71
N ALA A 58 -1.22 0.91 4.70
CA ALA A 58 -2.64 1.15 4.46
C ALA A 58 -2.88 2.47 3.72
N GLU A 59 -2.19 3.54 4.14
CA GLU A 59 -2.28 4.86 3.52
C GLU A 59 -1.73 4.85 2.09
N ALA A 60 -0.61 4.15 1.85
CA ALA A 60 -0.05 3.97 0.51
C ALA A 60 -1.04 3.27 -0.44
N LYS A 61 -1.69 2.19 0.03
CA LYS A 61 -2.73 1.49 -0.76
C LYS A 61 -3.94 2.37 -1.01
N TYR A 62 -4.37 3.15 -0.03
CA TYR A 62 -5.49 4.09 -0.17
C TYR A 62 -5.19 5.16 -1.23
N LEU A 63 -4.02 5.80 -1.15
CA LEU A 63 -3.58 6.82 -2.11
C LEU A 63 -3.41 6.23 -3.52
N SER A 64 -2.85 5.01 -3.63
CA SER A 64 -2.75 4.30 -4.90
C SER A 64 -4.12 4.04 -5.52
N GLY A 65 -5.08 3.52 -4.73
CA GLY A 65 -6.46 3.32 -5.19
C GLY A 65 -7.14 4.61 -5.61
N GLN A 66 -6.94 5.70 -4.87
CA GLN A 66 -7.44 7.03 -5.21
C GLN A 66 -6.82 7.54 -6.52
N GLY A 67 -5.51 7.33 -6.71
CA GLY A 67 -4.81 7.68 -7.95
C GLY A 67 -5.37 6.94 -9.16
N ILE A 68 -5.57 5.62 -9.05
CA ILE A 68 -6.16 4.79 -10.11
C ILE A 68 -7.59 5.25 -10.43
N ALA A 69 -8.40 5.55 -9.41
CA ALA A 69 -9.77 6.03 -9.62
C ALA A 69 -9.78 7.38 -10.36
N ARG A 70 -8.94 8.33 -9.95
CA ARG A 70 -8.80 9.63 -10.63
C ARG A 70 -8.27 9.48 -12.05
N GLN A 71 -7.29 8.60 -12.27
CA GLN A 71 -6.78 8.30 -13.60
C GLN A 71 -7.89 7.73 -14.50
N ARG A 72 -8.68 6.77 -14.01
CA ARG A 72 -9.82 6.21 -14.76
C ARG A 72 -10.85 7.28 -15.11
N GLN A 73 -11.16 8.17 -14.16
CA GLN A 73 -12.07 9.28 -14.41
C GLN A 73 -11.55 10.18 -15.54
N ALA A 74 -10.28 10.59 -15.47
CA ALA A 74 -9.66 11.42 -16.51
C ALA A 74 -9.64 10.73 -17.89
N ILE A 75 -9.42 9.41 -17.94
CA ILE A 75 -9.49 8.64 -19.20
C ILE A 75 -10.91 8.67 -19.78
N VAL A 76 -11.93 8.43 -18.97
CA VAL A 76 -13.34 8.44 -19.42
C VAL A 76 -13.75 9.82 -19.90
N ASP A 77 -13.37 10.86 -19.17
CA ASP A 77 -13.68 12.25 -19.53
C ASP A 77 -12.98 12.65 -20.84
N GLY A 78 -11.69 12.30 -21.00
CA GLY A 78 -10.94 12.54 -22.24
C GLY A 78 -11.48 11.75 -23.44
N LEU A 79 -11.91 10.50 -23.24
CA LEU A 79 -12.56 9.71 -24.30
C LEU A 79 -13.91 10.33 -24.70
N ARG A 80 -14.70 10.77 -23.74
CA ARG A 80 -15.97 11.47 -23.99
C ARG A 80 -15.76 12.74 -24.81
N GLU A 81 -14.77 13.55 -24.44
CA GLU A 81 -14.41 14.76 -25.19
C GLU A 81 -13.96 14.42 -26.61
N SER A 82 -13.14 13.39 -26.77
CA SER A 82 -12.68 12.92 -28.09
C SER A 82 -13.83 12.46 -28.98
N VAL A 83 -14.80 11.73 -28.44
CA VAL A 83 -15.99 11.27 -29.19
C VAL A 83 -16.87 12.46 -29.60
N LEU A 84 -17.08 13.43 -28.71
CA LEU A 84 -17.88 14.62 -29.01
C LEU A 84 -17.21 15.53 -30.04
N GLY A 85 -15.89 15.74 -29.93
CA GLY A 85 -15.12 16.54 -30.89
C GLY A 85 -15.11 15.91 -32.29
N PHE A 86 -14.86 14.60 -32.38
CA PHE A 86 -14.83 13.90 -33.66
C PHE A 86 -16.21 13.85 -34.33
N SER A 87 -17.28 13.65 -33.56
CA SER A 87 -18.65 13.68 -34.06
C SER A 87 -19.06 15.05 -34.61
N HIS A 88 -18.48 16.13 -34.07
CA HIS A 88 -18.75 17.49 -34.53
C HIS A 88 -17.95 17.83 -35.80
N ASP A 89 -16.69 17.41 -35.88
CA ASP A 89 -15.78 17.78 -36.98
C ASP A 89 -15.94 16.90 -38.23
N VAL A 90 -16.50 15.69 -38.10
CA VAL A 90 -16.72 14.76 -39.22
C VAL A 90 -18.22 14.49 -39.41
N PRO A 91 -18.89 15.19 -40.34
CA PRO A 91 -20.34 15.03 -40.55
C PRO A 91 -20.69 13.63 -41.08
N GLY A 92 -21.64 12.98 -40.42
CA GLY A 92 -22.17 11.66 -40.78
C GLY A 92 -21.63 10.49 -39.97
N THR A 93 -20.73 10.72 -39.01
CA THR A 93 -20.23 9.66 -38.12
C THR A 93 -21.14 9.45 -36.91
N SER A 94 -21.47 8.20 -36.61
CA SER A 94 -22.17 7.83 -35.38
C SER A 94 -21.16 7.72 -34.22
N PRO A 95 -21.55 8.05 -32.97
CA PRO A 95 -20.74 7.74 -31.79
C PRO A 95 -20.30 6.27 -31.70
N LYS A 96 -21.07 5.36 -32.31
CA LYS A 96 -20.74 3.94 -32.42
C LYS A 96 -19.51 3.70 -33.31
N ASP A 97 -19.42 4.39 -34.44
CA ASP A 97 -18.31 4.23 -35.40
C ASP A 97 -16.99 4.74 -34.80
N VAL A 98 -17.06 5.84 -34.02
CA VAL A 98 -15.90 6.36 -33.29
C VAL A 98 -15.42 5.38 -32.23
N MET A 99 -16.35 4.75 -31.50
CA MET A 99 -16.00 3.75 -30.49
C MET A 99 -15.36 2.51 -31.11
N ASP A 100 -15.86 2.04 -32.25
CA ASP A 100 -15.29 0.90 -32.97
C ASP A 100 -13.85 1.20 -33.45
N MET A 101 -13.58 2.44 -33.90
CA MET A 101 -12.22 2.87 -34.27
C MET A 101 -11.27 3.00 -33.07
N VAL A 102 -11.77 3.47 -31.92
CA VAL A 102 -10.99 3.49 -30.66
C VAL A 102 -10.64 2.07 -30.22
N MET A 103 -11.57 1.11 -30.28
CA MET A 103 -11.30 -0.28 -29.92
C MET A 103 -10.26 -0.92 -30.84
N LEU A 104 -10.31 -0.64 -32.14
CA LEU A 104 -9.33 -1.12 -33.11
C LEU A 104 -7.93 -0.54 -32.85
N THR A 105 -7.85 0.73 -32.47
CA THR A 105 -6.59 1.37 -32.06
C THR A 105 -6.03 0.75 -30.79
N GLN A 106 -6.87 0.54 -29.77
CA GLN A 106 -6.48 -0.10 -28.51
C GLN A 106 -6.00 -1.54 -28.73
N TYR A 107 -6.62 -2.28 -29.67
CA TYR A 107 -6.17 -3.60 -30.09
C TYR A 107 -4.75 -3.57 -30.67
N PHE A 108 -4.43 -2.60 -31.53
CA PHE A 108 -3.07 -2.48 -32.06
C PHE A 108 -2.05 -2.01 -31.03
N ASP A 109 -2.43 -1.11 -30.12
CA ASP A 109 -1.55 -0.69 -29.02
C ASP A 109 -1.23 -1.86 -28.07
N THR A 110 -2.22 -2.69 -27.75
CA THR A 110 -1.99 -3.89 -26.92
C THR A 110 -1.10 -4.90 -27.65
N LEU A 111 -1.29 -5.12 -28.95
CA LEU A 111 -0.38 -5.94 -29.76
C LEU A 111 1.05 -5.39 -29.79
N LYS A 112 1.21 -4.06 -29.90
CA LYS A 112 2.51 -3.38 -29.88
C LYS A 112 3.20 -3.53 -28.52
N ASP A 113 2.48 -3.34 -27.42
CA ASP A 113 3.02 -3.49 -26.06
C ASP A 113 3.43 -4.95 -25.79
N ILE A 114 2.62 -5.93 -26.22
CA ILE A 114 2.96 -7.35 -26.14
C ILE A 114 4.21 -7.66 -26.97
N GLY A 115 4.33 -7.10 -28.18
CA GLY A 115 5.50 -7.26 -29.04
C GLY A 115 6.77 -6.58 -28.51
N ALA A 116 6.64 -5.48 -27.78
CA ALA A 116 7.74 -4.73 -27.18
C ALA A 116 8.32 -5.40 -25.92
N HIS A 117 7.51 -6.13 -25.17
CA HIS A 117 7.97 -6.88 -23.99
C HIS A 117 8.51 -8.26 -24.40
N SER A 118 9.81 -8.35 -24.71
CA SER A 118 10.52 -9.54 -25.22
C SER A 118 10.52 -10.80 -24.33
N LYS A 119 9.71 -10.86 -23.26
CA LYS A 119 9.59 -12.01 -22.34
C LYS A 119 8.29 -12.82 -22.49
N SER A 120 7.49 -12.59 -23.53
CA SER A 120 6.14 -13.18 -23.60
C SER A 120 6.06 -14.50 -24.37
N SER A 121 5.40 -15.46 -23.72
CA SER A 121 4.80 -16.69 -24.25
C SER A 121 4.07 -16.47 -25.57
N THR A 122 4.20 -17.41 -26.50
CA THR A 122 3.46 -17.46 -27.77
C THR A 122 1.97 -17.18 -27.58
N VAL A 123 1.49 -16.01 -28.00
CA VAL A 123 0.07 -15.65 -28.04
C VAL A 123 -0.47 -15.95 -29.44
N PHE A 124 -1.36 -16.93 -29.56
CA PHE A 124 -2.05 -17.21 -30.82
C PHE A 124 -3.19 -16.21 -31.02
N VAL A 125 -2.98 -15.26 -31.93
CA VAL A 125 -4.00 -14.30 -32.33
C VAL A 125 -4.78 -14.90 -33.51
N PRO A 126 -6.12 -15.07 -33.41
CA PRO A 126 -6.92 -15.47 -34.55
C PRO A 126 -6.84 -14.37 -35.62
N HIS A 127 -6.29 -14.70 -36.79
CA HIS A 127 -5.96 -13.76 -37.88
C HIS A 127 -6.86 -13.98 -39.09
N GLY A 128 -8.18 -14.02 -38.86
CA GLY A 128 -9.20 -14.04 -39.90
C GLY A 128 -9.85 -12.66 -40.10
N PRO A 129 -10.38 -12.31 -41.29
CA PRO A 129 -11.07 -11.04 -41.53
C PRO A 129 -12.27 -10.78 -40.61
N GLY A 130 -12.86 -11.84 -40.03
CA GLY A 130 -13.94 -11.76 -39.04
C GLY A 130 -13.47 -11.75 -37.57
N ALA A 131 -12.18 -11.95 -37.31
CA ALA A 131 -11.68 -12.14 -35.94
C ALA A 131 -11.85 -10.89 -35.07
N VAL A 132 -11.78 -9.69 -35.66
CA VAL A 132 -12.01 -8.44 -34.91
C VAL A 132 -13.48 -8.29 -34.49
N SER A 133 -14.42 -8.66 -35.37
CA SER A 133 -15.85 -8.67 -35.04
C SER A 133 -16.17 -9.71 -33.98
N GLU A 134 -15.57 -10.90 -34.09
CA GLU A 134 -15.75 -12.00 -33.15
C GLU A 134 -15.16 -11.68 -31.77
N ILE A 135 -13.98 -11.04 -31.72
CA ILE A 135 -13.37 -10.54 -30.48
C ILE A 135 -14.25 -9.43 -29.86
N ALA A 136 -14.75 -8.49 -30.68
CA ALA A 136 -15.62 -7.42 -30.20
C ALA A 136 -16.95 -7.96 -29.64
N GLU A 137 -17.54 -8.97 -30.28
CA GLU A 137 -18.73 -9.67 -29.78
C GLU A 137 -18.45 -10.47 -28.50
N GLN A 138 -17.32 -11.17 -28.44
CA GLN A 138 -16.92 -11.92 -27.24
C GLN A 138 -16.65 -11.00 -26.05
N ILE A 139 -16.01 -9.84 -26.25
CA ILE A 139 -15.78 -8.83 -25.19
C ILE A 139 -17.13 -8.26 -24.72
N ARG A 140 -18.03 -7.90 -25.65
CA ARG A 140 -19.35 -7.36 -25.34
C ARG A 140 -20.21 -8.36 -24.57
N ASN A 141 -20.24 -9.62 -25.01
CA ASN A 141 -20.99 -10.70 -24.38
C ASN A 141 -20.40 -11.08 -23.02
N GLY A 142 -19.07 -11.15 -22.90
CA GLY A 142 -18.40 -11.40 -21.63
C GLY A 142 -18.69 -10.31 -20.59
N TRP A 143 -18.77 -9.05 -21.00
CA TRP A 143 -19.12 -7.93 -20.12
C TRP A 143 -20.59 -7.98 -19.67
N LEU A 144 -21.52 -8.31 -20.57
CA LEU A 144 -22.94 -8.50 -20.25
C LEU A 144 -23.19 -9.70 -19.33
N GLN A 145 -22.48 -10.81 -19.56
CA GLN A 145 -22.62 -12.03 -18.76
C GLN A 145 -22.00 -11.87 -17.36
N GLY A 146 -20.89 -11.11 -17.24
CA GLY A 146 -20.32 -10.70 -15.96
C GLY A 146 -21.22 -9.76 -15.16
N ALA A 147 -21.96 -8.87 -15.83
CA ALA A 147 -22.96 -8.01 -15.19
C ALA A 147 -24.16 -8.82 -14.66
N ALA A 148 -24.65 -9.80 -15.42
CA ALA A 148 -25.74 -10.69 -15.01
C ALA A 148 -25.38 -11.60 -13.82
N GLY A 149 -24.13 -12.07 -13.74
CA GLY A 149 -23.65 -12.86 -12.59
C GLY A 149 -23.50 -12.06 -11.28
N SER A 150 -23.43 -10.72 -11.36
CA SER A 150 -23.34 -9.85 -10.18
C SER A 150 -24.69 -9.50 -9.54
N SER A 151 -25.79 -9.66 -10.27
CA SER A 151 -27.15 -9.43 -9.77
C SER A 151 -27.75 -10.59 -8.99
N ASP A 152 -27.23 -11.82 -9.15
CA ASP A 152 -27.73 -13.04 -8.46
C ASP A 152 -27.04 -13.31 -7.10
N LEU A 153 -26.12 -12.44 -6.65
CA LEU A 153 -25.40 -12.56 -5.37
C LEU A 153 -25.83 -11.54 -4.31
N ARG A 154 -27.07 -11.05 -4.38
CA ARG A 154 -27.70 -10.19 -3.35
C ARG A 154 -28.90 -10.85 -2.69
#